data_AF-A0A7C5NSZ4-F1
#
_entry.id   AF-A0A7C5NSZ4-F1
#
_cell.length_a   1.000
_cell.length_b   1.000
_cell.length_c   1.000
_cell.angle_alpha   90.00
_cell.angle_beta   90.00
_cell.angle_gamma   90.00
#
_symmetry.space_group_name_H-M   'P 1'
#
loop_
_entity.id
_entity.type
_entity.pdbx_description
1 polymer ?
#
loop_
_entity_poly.entity_id
_entity_poly.type
_entity_poly.pdbx_seq_one_letter_code
_entity_poly.pdbx_strand_id
1 'polypeptide(L)' 'ALLTGCPALVFDDERGKMRIDPLICTGCGLCEQLCPFDAIAYPGKK' A
#
# COMPACT_ATOMS: atom_id res chain seq x y z
N ALA A 1 -0.46 1.68 14.05
CA ALA A 1 -0.38 0.30 13.54
C ALA A 1 -1.35 0.18 12.36
N LEU A 2 -0.83 0.10 11.13
CA LEU A 2 -1.63 0.02 9.90
C LEU A 2 -2.21 -1.40 9.77
N LEU A 3 -3.14 -1.75 10.67
CA LEU A 3 -3.86 -3.01 10.74
C LEU A 3 -5.07 -3.02 9.81
N THR A 4 -5.00 -2.35 8.66
CA THR A 4 -5.82 -2.78 7.54
C THR A 4 -5.25 -4.12 7.11
N GLY A 5 -5.98 -5.20 7.37
CA GLY A 5 -5.64 -6.57 6.93
C GLY A 5 -5.63 -6.73 5.40
N CYS A 6 -5.11 -5.75 4.67
CA CYS A 6 -4.87 -5.83 3.25
C CYS A 6 -3.69 -6.78 3.05
N PRO A 7 -3.92 -7.99 2.51
CA PRO A 7 -2.86 -8.98 2.34
C PRO A 7 -1.81 -8.54 1.32
N ALA A 8 -2.11 -7.49 0.53
CA ALA A 8 -1.18 -6.91 -0.44
C ALA A 8 -0.18 -5.93 0.18
N LEU A 9 -0.35 -5.51 1.44
CA LEU A 9 0.58 -4.61 2.10
C LEU A 9 1.72 -5.43 2.72
N VAL A 10 2.92 -5.31 2.13
CA VAL A 10 4.14 -6.03 2.54
C VAL A 10 5.19 -5.04 3.04
N PHE A 11 5.82 -5.34 4.18
CA PHE A 11 6.93 -4.54 4.70
C PHE A 11 8.26 -5.02 4.11
N ASP A 12 9.02 -4.10 3.51
CA ASP A 12 10.36 -4.33 2.98
C ASP A 12 11.38 -3.84 4.04
N ASP A 13 11.95 -4.81 4.78
CA ASP A 13 12.89 -4.55 5.87
C ASP A 13 14.21 -3.94 5.36
N GLU A 14 14.67 -4.38 4.19
CA GLU A 14 15.91 -3.90 3.57
C GLU A 14 15.82 -2.42 3.18
N ARG A 15 14.64 -1.98 2.71
CA ARG A 15 14.40 -0.59 2.31
C ARG A 15 13.76 0.23 3.42
N GLY A 16 13.39 -0.39 4.54
CA GLY A 16 12.65 0.21 5.65
C GLY A 16 11.33 0.84 5.20
N LYS A 17 10.68 0.29 4.18
CA LYS A 17 9.52 0.91 3.52
C LYS A 17 8.40 -0.10 3.31
N MET A 18 7.17 0.41 3.33
CA MET A 18 6.01 -0.39 2.96
C MET A 18 5.90 -0.47 1.43
N ARG A 19 5.61 -1.65 0.90
CA ARG A 19 5.34 -1.91 -0.51
C ARG A 19 3.97 -2.55 -0.66
N ILE A 20 3.33 -2.29 -1.80
CA ILE A 20 2.08 -2.95 -2.19
C ILE A 20 2.44 -4.02 -3.22
N ASP A 21 2.03 -5.26 -2.96
CA ASP A 21 2.14 -6.35 -3.92
C ASP A 21 1.04 -6.20 -4.99
N PRO A 22 1.40 -5.90 -6.26
CA PRO A 22 0.43 -5.72 -7.32
C PRO A 22 -0.30 -7.02 -7.72
N LEU A 23 0.22 -8.20 -7.36
CA LEU A 23 -0.43 -9.48 -7.65
C LEU A 23 -1.63 -9.73 -6.73
N ILE A 24 -1.57 -9.19 -5.51
CA ILE A 24 -2.62 -9.35 -4.49
C ILE A 24 -3.52 -8.10 -4.45
N CYS A 25 -2.97 -6.93 -4.79
CA CYS A 25 -3.69 -5.67 -4.74
C CYS A 25 -4.85 -5.65 -5.75
N THR A 26 -6.07 -5.42 -5.24
CA THR A 26 -7.28 -5.29 -6.06
C THR A 26 -7.59 -3.84 -6.44
N GLY A 27 -6.77 -2.88 -6.01
CA GLY A 27 -6.95 -1.45 -6.32
C GLY A 27 -8.07 -0.76 -5.55
N CYS A 28 -8.45 -1.25 -4.36
CA CYS A 28 -9.56 -0.69 -3.57
C CYS A 28 -9.37 0.76 -3.08
N GLY A 29 -8.16 1.31 -3.16
CA GLY A 29 -7.87 2.70 -2.77
C GLY A 29 -7.86 2.99 -1.25
N LEU A 30 -8.23 2.02 -0.40
CA LEU A 30 -8.31 2.23 1.05
C LEU A 30 -6.96 2.63 1.67
N CYS A 31 -5.87 2.05 1.19
CA CYS A 31 -4.53 2.36 1.70
C CYS A 31 -4.14 3.83 1.45
N GLU A 32 -4.49 4.39 0.28
CA GLU A 32 -4.27 5.81 -0.07
C GLU A 32 -5.04 6.73 0.89
N GLN A 33 -6.33 6.47 1.11
CA GLN A 33 -7.17 7.28 2.02
C GLN A 33 -6.70 7.25 3.48
N LEU A 34 -6.12 6.13 3.91
CA LEU A 34 -5.63 5.96 5.27
C LEU A 34 -4.20 6.43 5.47
N CYS A 35 -3.44 6.66 4.41
CA CYS A 35 -2.04 7.06 4.52
C CYS A 35 -1.98 8.55 4.90
N PRO A 36 -1.59 8.90 6.15
CA PRO A 36 -1.52 10.31 6.55
C PRO A 36 -0.38 11.07 5.85
N PHE A 37 0.53 10.35 5.20
CA PHE A 37 1.68 10.88 4.50
C PHE A 37 1.49 10.94 2.99
N ASP A 38 0.32 10.52 2.48
CA ASP A 38 0.01 10.45 1.06
C ASP A 38 1.12 9.76 0.23
N ALA A 39 1.75 8.73 0.83
CA ALA A 39 2.96 8.10 0.32
C ALA A 39 2.69 6.99 -0.71
N ILE A 40 1.43 6.79 -1.09
CA ILE A 40 0.97 5.67 -1.91
C ILE A 40 0.60 6.20 -3.30
N ALA A 41 1.40 5.84 -4.30
CA ALA A 41 1.12 6.16 -5.70
C ALA A 41 0.66 4.91 -6.45
N TYR A 42 -0.52 4.97 -7.07
CA TYR A 42 -1.04 3.88 -7.90
C TYR A 42 -0.61 4.07 -9.37
N PRO A 43 0.10 3.11 -9.99
CA PRO A 43 0.60 3.26 -11.36
C PRO A 43 -0.50 3.27 -12.45
N GLY A 44 -1.78 3.13 -12.08
CA GLY A 44 -2.93 3.15 -12.98
C GLY A 44 -3.85 4.36 -12.85
N LYS A 45 -3.48 5.40 -12.09
CA LYS A 45 -4.23 6.66 -12.09
C LYS A 45 -3.74 7.47 -13.30
N LYS A 46 -4.52 7.48 -14.38
CA LYS A 46 -4.40 8.50 -15.44
C LYS A 46 -5.23 9.71 -15.05
#